data_AF-A0A066UX17-F1
#
_entry.id   AF-A0A066UX17-F1
#
_cell.length_a   1.000
_cell.length_b   1.000
_cell.length_c   1.000
_cell.angle_alpha   90.00
_cell.angle_beta   90.00
_cell.angle_gamma   90.00
#
_symmetry.space_group_name_H-M   'P 1'
#
loop_
_entity.id
_entity.type
_entity.pdbx_description
1 polymer ?
#
loop_
_entity_poly.entity_id
_entity_poly.type
_entity_poly.pdbx_seq_one_letter_code
_entity_poly.pdbx_strand_id
1 'polypeptide(L)'
;MKHCQSTVFHGDKYCADCGEVLSSVPKKHSVEDVCPGIFDEVRQYYKEAEAKTGRVLESRLYKRFSKNSSQNLEYSYWWIKLETNQGEIIETSISAEHKYTASISRGDILTLYYPTTMNLLYKKSRDAKKFVKDDQAVPCVVVHSDDGQCYTVENLYPSPSKKTAWLWIIAGILSAIPLFNASRSGSEPAWVISIAVALIVLFLELKRNKKKFALATAQHEALNASFKKLLKVTKYQLGYNNIERPKQSSDVICIQCNTRLPENSGYCICCGNQSAVQESPAITAQRASSAEFAAIGSVEPIHEASNTKHEVAQREHAQVASAPTSVSVSDIQQRLNEIYSYNSQDQYIHHYALSGARHWTLTNEFILARVQSKSVNADVSDITHHTTTTTETKHYRGNNYQYSTYDKEHSSYRNRSSTLKGKVILEYVSGKTETFTLSEDILGDVDVGDWLAIADSYLECEDNYHYYFEYAYNISKDKEYNDRSFANYSDVQGTNAWWGWNILFFIAGIAGVFVNLEVLISISIIGAILFNVFALCKRITSSFKNKRQRKTLLKPLQVRVSEFKDSLQQLQKQLNVLG
;
A
#
# COMPACT_ATOMS: atom_id res chain seq x y z
N MET A 1 28.91 4.33 8.98
CA MET A 1 29.83 5.03 9.91
C MET A 1 29.87 4.24 11.20
N LYS A 2 31.03 4.10 11.83
CA LYS A 2 31.19 3.35 13.09
C LYS A 2 31.94 4.21 14.09
N HIS A 3 31.64 4.03 15.38
CA HIS A 3 32.43 4.53 16.49
C HIS A 3 32.60 3.35 17.45
N CYS A 4 33.83 3.07 17.87
CA CYS A 4 34.19 1.78 18.47
C CYS A 4 33.78 0.60 17.56
N GLN A 5 32.93 -0.32 18.03
CA GLN A 5 32.45 -1.46 17.25
C GLN A 5 31.03 -1.23 16.70
N SER A 6 30.26 -0.35 17.33
CA SER A 6 28.89 -0.02 16.99
C SER A 6 28.74 0.86 15.75
N THR A 7 27.74 0.54 14.93
CA THR A 7 27.29 1.40 13.84
C THR A 7 26.56 2.62 14.41
N VAL A 8 26.89 3.80 13.89
CA VAL A 8 26.24 5.06 14.24
C VAL A 8 25.08 5.32 13.27
N PHE A 9 23.92 5.61 13.82
CA PHE A 9 22.69 5.93 13.12
C PHE A 9 22.33 7.41 13.29
N HIS A 10 21.45 7.89 12.43
CA HIS A 10 20.97 9.26 12.48
C HIS A 10 20.19 9.50 13.79
N GLY A 11 20.56 10.56 14.52
CA GLY A 11 19.92 10.92 15.79
C GLY A 11 20.59 10.33 17.03
N ASP A 12 21.58 9.45 16.88
CA ASP A 12 22.43 9.03 18.01
C ASP A 12 23.20 10.24 18.55
N LYS A 13 23.17 10.42 19.87
CA LYS A 13 23.93 11.47 20.57
C LYS A 13 25.16 10.91 21.28
N TYR A 14 25.08 9.65 21.70
CA TYR A 14 26.12 8.96 22.45
C TYR A 14 26.48 7.63 21.78
N CYS A 15 27.73 7.20 21.93
CA CYS A 15 28.16 5.88 21.49
C CYS A 15 27.54 4.78 22.36
N ALA A 16 26.98 3.74 21.74
CA ALA A 16 26.42 2.58 22.43
C ALA A 16 27.47 1.75 23.20
N ASP A 17 28.75 1.84 22.83
CA ASP A 17 29.82 1.01 23.41
C ASP A 17 30.54 1.70 24.57
N CYS A 18 30.90 2.99 24.41
CA CYS A 18 31.73 3.74 25.37
C CYS A 18 31.00 4.89 26.08
N GLY A 19 29.76 5.23 25.67
CA GLY A 19 29.00 6.33 26.26
C GLY A 19 29.49 7.74 25.90
N GLU A 20 30.53 7.87 25.05
CA GLU A 20 31.03 9.17 24.62
C GLU A 20 30.04 9.91 23.71
N VAL A 21 30.03 11.24 23.80
CA VAL A 21 29.25 12.10 22.90
C VAL A 21 29.80 11.98 21.48
N LEU A 22 28.91 11.68 20.52
CA LEU A 22 29.29 11.54 19.12
C LEU A 22 29.52 12.93 18.50
N SER A 23 30.75 13.19 18.08
CA SER A 23 31.13 14.45 17.41
C SER A 23 30.66 14.53 15.95
N SER A 24 30.32 13.40 15.35
CA SER A 24 29.85 13.32 13.97
C SER A 24 28.81 12.22 13.80
N VAL A 25 27.75 12.54 13.07
CA VAL A 25 26.62 11.64 12.77
C VAL A 25 26.41 11.56 11.26
N PRO A 26 25.85 10.45 10.74
CA PRO A 26 25.50 10.33 9.34
C PRO A 26 24.61 11.49 8.88
N LYS A 27 24.98 12.14 7.77
CA LYS A 27 24.20 13.22 7.15
C LYS A 27 23.36 12.67 6.01
N LYS A 28 22.14 13.21 5.87
CA LYS A 28 21.27 13.00 4.71
C LYS A 28 21.71 13.96 3.61
N HIS A 29 21.71 13.50 2.36
CA HIS A 29 22.10 14.30 1.20
C HIS A 29 21.00 14.31 0.15
N SER A 30 20.87 15.43 -0.58
CA SER A 30 20.07 15.52 -1.79
C SER A 30 20.83 14.93 -2.99
N VAL A 31 20.12 14.66 -4.09
CA VAL A 31 20.79 14.27 -5.35
C VAL A 31 21.72 15.36 -5.90
N GLU A 32 21.43 16.64 -5.65
CA GLU A 32 22.28 17.77 -6.06
C GLU A 32 23.52 17.91 -5.17
N ASP A 33 23.43 17.50 -3.90
CA ASP A 33 24.58 17.45 -2.99
C ASP A 33 25.59 16.38 -3.44
N VAL A 34 25.09 15.24 -3.93
CA VAL A 34 25.92 14.11 -4.40
C VAL A 34 26.48 14.36 -5.80
N CYS A 35 25.66 14.92 -6.70
CA CYS A 35 26.03 15.20 -8.08
C CYS A 35 25.68 16.66 -8.44
N PRO A 36 26.55 17.62 -8.12
CA PRO A 36 26.36 19.02 -8.50
C PRO A 36 26.20 19.16 -10.02
N GLY A 37 25.27 20.02 -10.47
CA GLY A 37 25.02 20.27 -11.89
C GLY A 37 24.26 19.16 -12.63
N ILE A 38 23.67 18.19 -11.91
CA ILE A 38 22.89 17.09 -12.52
C ILE A 38 21.77 17.57 -13.45
N PHE A 39 21.24 18.77 -13.21
CA PHE A 39 20.15 19.36 -13.99
C PHE A 39 20.57 20.47 -14.97
N ASP A 40 21.86 20.74 -15.16
CA ASP A 40 22.29 21.89 -15.97
C ASP A 40 21.85 21.78 -17.44
N GLU A 41 21.98 20.58 -18.04
CA GLU A 41 21.55 20.30 -19.42
C GLU A 41 20.03 20.42 -19.58
N VAL A 42 19.26 19.88 -18.63
CA VAL A 42 17.79 19.88 -18.72
C VAL A 42 17.23 21.29 -18.44
N ARG A 43 17.88 22.09 -17.58
CA ARG A 43 17.50 23.48 -17.28
C ARG A 43 17.61 24.42 -18.48
N GLN A 44 18.36 24.05 -19.51
CA GLN A 44 18.37 24.77 -20.80
C GLN A 44 16.99 24.77 -21.48
N TYR A 45 16.21 23.71 -21.26
CA TYR A 45 14.89 23.52 -21.87
C TYR A 45 13.74 23.64 -20.85
N TYR A 46 13.99 23.24 -19.61
CA TYR A 46 13.05 23.20 -18.49
C TYR A 46 13.62 24.01 -17.33
N LYS A 47 13.45 25.34 -17.39
CA LYS A 47 14.15 26.29 -16.51
C LYS A 47 13.95 26.05 -15.01
N GLU A 48 12.79 25.51 -14.64
CA GLU A 48 12.39 25.24 -13.25
C GLU A 48 12.65 23.77 -12.84
N ALA A 49 13.44 23.02 -13.62
CA ALA A 49 13.74 21.64 -13.29
C ALA A 49 14.46 21.53 -11.93
N GLU A 50 13.81 20.81 -11.01
CA GLU A 50 14.30 20.55 -9.66
C GLU A 50 14.01 19.11 -9.23
N ALA A 51 14.73 18.67 -8.20
CA ALA A 51 14.42 17.41 -7.53
C ALA A 51 14.49 17.54 -6.01
N LYS A 52 13.60 16.83 -5.33
CA LYS A 52 13.53 16.77 -3.87
C LYS A 52 13.74 15.33 -3.44
N THR A 53 14.73 15.09 -2.60
CA THR A 53 15.06 13.74 -2.12
C THR A 53 14.77 13.63 -0.64
N GLY A 54 14.13 12.54 -0.23
CA GLY A 54 13.67 12.39 1.15
C GLY A 54 13.20 10.98 1.50
N ARG A 55 12.80 10.84 2.77
CA ARG A 55 12.23 9.62 3.35
C ARG A 55 10.72 9.78 3.46
N VAL A 56 9.95 8.77 3.05
CA VAL A 56 8.49 8.74 3.21
C VAL A 56 8.16 8.56 4.70
N LEU A 57 7.43 9.52 5.28
CA LEU A 57 6.94 9.46 6.65
C LEU A 57 5.54 8.82 6.73
N GLU A 58 4.73 9.03 5.71
CA GLU A 58 3.34 8.57 5.68
C GLU A 58 2.92 8.38 4.22
N SER A 59 2.18 7.31 3.95
CA SER A 59 1.51 7.09 2.66
C SER A 59 0.02 6.79 2.88
N ARG A 60 -0.84 7.31 2.00
CA ARG A 60 -2.28 7.02 1.96
C ARG A 60 -2.76 6.89 0.53
N LEU A 61 -3.40 5.78 0.21
CA LEU A 61 -4.00 5.55 -1.10
C LEU A 61 -5.27 6.40 -1.22
N TYR A 62 -5.44 7.00 -2.39
CA TYR A 62 -6.70 7.63 -2.72
C TYR A 62 -7.01 7.55 -4.21
N LYS A 63 -8.29 7.71 -4.54
CA LYS A 63 -8.77 7.63 -5.92
C LYS A 63 -9.27 8.99 -6.41
N ARG A 64 -9.09 9.22 -7.71
CA ARG A 64 -9.69 10.33 -8.45
C ARG A 64 -10.60 9.82 -9.56
N PHE A 65 -11.71 10.51 -9.76
CA PHE A 65 -12.80 10.05 -10.63
C PHE A 65 -13.22 11.09 -11.66
N SER A 66 -13.62 10.59 -12.83
CA SER A 66 -14.33 11.35 -13.85
C SER A 66 -15.48 10.50 -14.38
N LYS A 67 -16.72 10.90 -14.08
CA LYS A 67 -17.93 10.20 -14.52
C LYS A 67 -18.84 11.16 -15.27
N ASN A 68 -19.17 10.80 -16.50
CA ASN A 68 -20.17 11.47 -17.33
C ASN A 68 -20.92 10.41 -18.17
N SER A 69 -21.72 10.84 -19.17
CA SER A 69 -22.49 9.92 -20.01
C SER A 69 -21.64 9.04 -20.93
N SER A 70 -20.41 9.44 -21.27
CA SER A 70 -19.52 8.73 -22.20
C SER A 70 -18.30 8.08 -21.53
N GLN A 71 -18.08 8.32 -20.23
CA GLN A 71 -16.97 7.72 -19.52
C GLN A 71 -17.21 7.55 -18.02
N ASN A 72 -16.57 6.52 -17.46
CA ASN A 72 -16.38 6.32 -16.04
C ASN A 72 -14.90 5.97 -15.83
N LEU A 73 -14.12 6.94 -15.36
CA LEU A 73 -12.68 6.81 -15.18
C LEU A 73 -12.34 6.91 -13.70
N GLU A 74 -11.55 5.95 -13.22
CA GLU A 74 -10.98 5.93 -11.89
C GLU A 74 -9.46 5.77 -12.01
N TYR A 75 -8.72 6.59 -11.25
CA TYR A 75 -7.26 6.59 -11.17
C TYR A 75 -6.82 6.54 -9.71
N SER A 76 -5.79 5.76 -9.42
CA SER A 76 -5.27 5.57 -8.05
C SER A 76 -3.95 6.30 -7.84
N TYR A 77 -3.83 6.99 -6.73
CA TYR A 77 -2.65 7.78 -6.34
C TYR A 77 -2.30 7.53 -4.88
N TRP A 78 -1.01 7.57 -4.57
CA TRP A 78 -0.54 7.72 -3.20
C TRP A 78 -0.40 9.20 -2.88
N TRP A 79 -1.04 9.65 -1.81
CA TRP A 79 -0.63 10.87 -1.13
C TRP A 79 0.49 10.51 -0.16
N ILE A 80 1.59 11.25 -0.23
CA ILE A 80 2.78 11.00 0.58
C ILE A 80 3.19 12.24 1.36
N LYS A 81 3.71 12.02 2.57
CA LYS A 81 4.55 12.99 3.29
C LYS A 81 5.99 12.57 3.18
N LEU A 82 6.84 13.43 2.64
CA LEU A 82 8.27 13.18 2.45
C LEU A 82 9.09 14.17 3.28
N GLU A 83 9.97 13.65 4.13
CA GLU A 83 10.97 14.46 4.85
C GLU A 83 12.26 14.56 4.03
N THR A 84 12.66 15.77 3.65
CA THR A 84 13.91 15.99 2.89
C THR A 84 15.16 15.89 3.78
N ASN A 85 16.34 15.95 3.16
CA ASN A 85 17.62 16.03 3.87
C ASN A 85 17.73 17.23 4.84
N GLN A 86 16.96 18.30 4.62
CA GLN A 86 16.94 19.50 5.45
C GLN A 86 15.84 19.49 6.53
N GLY A 87 15.04 18.43 6.61
CA GLY A 87 13.88 18.36 7.52
C GLY A 87 12.63 19.08 7.01
N GLU A 88 12.63 19.54 5.76
CA GLU A 88 11.42 20.08 5.10
C GLU A 88 10.43 18.94 4.85
N ILE A 89 9.14 19.16 5.15
CA ILE A 89 8.07 18.20 4.85
C ILE A 89 7.38 18.62 3.56
N ILE A 90 7.43 17.73 2.58
CA ILE A 90 6.74 17.87 1.30
C ILE A 90 5.54 16.95 1.29
N GLU A 91 4.36 17.51 1.00
CA GLU A 91 3.13 16.75 0.79
C GLU A 91 2.78 16.76 -0.70
N THR A 92 2.62 15.59 -1.32
CA THR A 92 2.30 15.53 -2.76
C THR A 92 1.67 14.21 -3.15
N SER A 93 1.20 14.11 -4.40
CA SER A 93 0.64 12.89 -4.98
C SER A 93 1.60 12.23 -5.96
N ILE A 94 1.72 10.90 -5.89
CA ILE A 94 2.41 10.07 -6.88
C ILE A 94 1.44 9.01 -7.41
N SER A 95 1.64 8.57 -8.65
CA SER A 95 0.81 7.49 -9.22
C SER A 95 1.00 6.19 -8.45
N ALA A 96 -0.09 5.53 -8.09
CA ALA A 96 -0.08 4.21 -7.46
C ALA A 96 -0.12 3.06 -8.48
N GLU A 97 -0.22 3.37 -9.77
CA GLU A 97 -0.52 2.40 -10.83
C GLU A 97 0.72 1.76 -11.45
N HIS A 98 1.90 2.32 -11.20
CA HIS A 98 3.15 1.79 -11.72
C HIS A 98 3.72 0.71 -10.80
N LYS A 99 4.29 -0.35 -11.36
CA LYS A 99 4.87 -1.48 -10.59
C LYS A 99 5.93 -1.08 -9.54
N TYR A 100 6.59 0.06 -9.73
CA TYR A 100 7.64 0.56 -8.82
C TYR A 100 7.10 1.48 -7.73
N THR A 101 5.92 2.07 -7.94
CA THR A 101 5.29 2.98 -6.98
C THR A 101 4.00 2.39 -6.39
N ALA A 102 3.58 1.20 -6.83
CA ALA A 102 2.43 0.51 -6.28
C ALA A 102 2.62 0.21 -4.79
N SER A 103 3.84 -0.13 -4.36
CA SER A 103 4.16 -0.57 -3.00
C SER A 103 4.86 0.47 -2.12
N ILE A 104 4.73 1.76 -2.43
CA ILE A 104 5.34 2.80 -1.60
C ILE A 104 4.80 2.73 -0.17
N SER A 105 5.71 2.82 0.79
CA SER A 105 5.46 2.68 2.22
C SER A 105 6.31 3.67 3.03
N ARG A 106 5.92 3.89 4.29
CA ARG A 106 6.79 4.57 5.27
C ARG A 106 8.18 3.95 5.28
N GLY A 107 9.21 4.79 5.24
CA GLY A 107 10.60 4.37 5.22
C GLY A 107 11.26 4.39 3.85
N ASP A 108 10.47 4.36 2.78
CA ASP A 108 11.00 4.38 1.42
C ASP A 108 11.72 5.69 1.11
N ILE A 109 12.78 5.60 0.32
CA ILE A 109 13.62 6.74 -0.05
C ILE A 109 13.31 7.11 -1.49
N LEU A 110 12.78 8.32 -1.68
CA LEU A 110 12.31 8.80 -2.96
C LEU A 110 13.06 10.05 -3.38
N THR A 111 13.35 10.15 -4.69
CA THR A 111 13.63 11.43 -5.34
C THR A 111 12.43 11.80 -6.21
N LEU A 112 11.77 12.89 -5.83
CA LEU A 112 10.67 13.51 -6.58
C LEU A 112 11.29 14.48 -7.58
N TYR A 113 11.18 14.18 -8.87
CA TYR A 113 11.78 14.99 -9.93
C TYR A 113 10.69 15.73 -10.71
N TYR A 114 10.86 17.05 -10.81
CA TYR A 114 9.91 17.96 -11.44
C TYR A 114 10.56 18.67 -12.63
N PRO A 115 10.59 18.07 -13.84
CA PRO A 115 10.96 18.81 -15.04
C PRO A 115 9.96 19.93 -15.36
N THR A 116 8.68 19.68 -15.09
CA THR A 116 7.58 20.67 -15.14
C THR A 116 6.56 20.38 -14.05
N THR A 117 5.81 21.39 -13.63
CA THR A 117 4.68 21.22 -12.71
C THR A 117 3.58 20.34 -13.31
N MET A 118 3.06 19.38 -12.54
CA MET A 118 1.92 18.53 -12.92
C MET A 118 0.77 18.72 -11.94
N ASN A 119 -0.44 18.93 -12.47
CA ASN A 119 -1.67 19.02 -11.67
C ASN A 119 -2.66 17.94 -12.10
N LEU A 120 -3.27 17.27 -11.14
CA LEU A 120 -4.28 16.24 -11.34
C LEU A 120 -5.66 16.88 -11.51
N LEU A 121 -6.28 16.67 -12.67
CA LEU A 121 -7.50 17.38 -13.06
C LEU A 121 -8.80 16.69 -12.61
N TYR A 122 -8.75 15.40 -12.28
CA TYR A 122 -9.95 14.63 -11.91
C TYR A 122 -10.34 14.83 -10.45
N LYS A 123 -11.64 14.65 -10.16
CA LYS A 123 -12.21 14.92 -8.83
C LYS A 123 -11.68 13.92 -7.80
N LYS A 124 -11.17 14.43 -6.68
CA LYS A 124 -10.79 13.63 -5.51
C LYS A 124 -11.99 12.87 -4.93
N SER A 125 -11.76 11.66 -4.41
CA SER A 125 -12.73 10.96 -3.56
C SER A 125 -13.17 11.83 -2.38
N ARG A 126 -14.34 11.55 -1.80
CA ARG A 126 -14.86 12.32 -0.66
C ARG A 126 -13.90 12.28 0.54
N ASP A 127 -13.33 11.11 0.82
CA ASP A 127 -12.40 10.93 1.93
C ASP A 127 -11.04 11.58 1.66
N ALA A 128 -10.56 11.56 0.41
CA ALA A 128 -9.30 12.20 0.03
C ALA A 128 -9.29 13.70 0.31
N LYS A 129 -10.44 14.39 0.24
CA LYS A 129 -10.54 15.83 0.55
C LYS A 129 -10.13 16.18 1.97
N LYS A 130 -10.14 15.22 2.90
CA LYS A 130 -9.74 15.43 4.29
C LYS A 130 -8.24 15.70 4.41
N PHE A 131 -7.42 14.99 3.62
CA PHE A 131 -5.96 15.01 3.74
C PHE A 131 -5.23 15.55 2.50
N VAL A 132 -5.77 15.42 1.28
CA VAL A 132 -5.15 15.93 0.05
C VAL A 132 -5.58 17.38 -0.21
N LYS A 133 -4.72 18.35 0.12
CA LYS A 133 -5.05 19.79 0.04
C LYS A 133 -4.97 20.36 -1.37
N ASP A 134 -3.86 20.17 -2.07
CA ASP A 134 -3.66 20.65 -3.44
C ASP A 134 -3.89 19.54 -4.50
N ASP A 135 -3.80 19.94 -5.77
CA ASP A 135 -3.87 19.03 -6.92
C ASP A 135 -2.51 18.74 -7.53
N GLN A 136 -1.42 19.17 -6.89
CA GLN A 136 -0.07 18.96 -7.41
C GLN A 136 0.31 17.49 -7.29
N ALA A 137 1.04 17.03 -8.29
CA ALA A 137 1.56 15.69 -8.33
C ALA A 137 2.94 15.66 -8.96
N VAL A 138 3.67 14.59 -8.68
CA VAL A 138 5.04 14.43 -9.15
C VAL A 138 5.00 13.74 -10.51
N PRO A 139 5.56 14.36 -11.57
CA PRO A 139 5.56 13.75 -12.89
C PRO A 139 6.55 12.58 -12.98
N CYS A 140 7.59 12.58 -12.14
CA CYS A 140 8.66 11.59 -12.20
C CYS A 140 9.15 11.23 -10.79
N VAL A 141 9.20 9.93 -10.48
CA VAL A 141 9.62 9.44 -9.16
C VAL A 141 10.77 8.46 -9.34
N VAL A 142 11.85 8.63 -8.60
CA VAL A 142 12.91 7.64 -8.46
C VAL A 142 12.79 6.99 -7.09
N VAL A 143 12.72 5.66 -7.07
CA VAL A 143 12.67 4.84 -5.86
C VAL A 143 14.07 4.26 -5.63
N HIS A 144 14.65 4.59 -4.49
CA HIS A 144 15.99 4.14 -4.10
C HIS A 144 15.89 2.90 -3.22
N SER A 145 16.16 1.73 -3.80
CA SER A 145 16.20 0.46 -3.07
C SER A 145 17.63 -0.07 -2.94
N ASP A 146 17.81 -1.09 -2.11
CA ASP A 146 19.10 -1.76 -1.91
C ASP A 146 19.49 -2.62 -3.14
N ASP A 147 18.50 -3.13 -3.89
CA ASP A 147 18.68 -3.94 -5.11
C ASP A 147 18.86 -3.09 -6.40
N GLY A 148 18.83 -1.77 -6.28
CA GLY A 148 18.98 -0.83 -7.38
C GLY A 148 17.93 0.27 -7.41
N GLN A 149 18.11 1.24 -8.31
CA GLN A 149 17.21 2.38 -8.45
C GLN A 149 16.20 2.11 -9.57
N CYS A 150 14.92 2.34 -9.28
CA CYS A 150 13.85 2.26 -10.27
C CYS A 150 13.21 3.63 -10.44
N TYR A 151 12.58 3.90 -11.58
CA TYR A 151 11.91 5.17 -11.79
C TYR A 151 10.60 5.03 -12.55
N THR A 152 9.74 6.03 -12.39
CA THR A 152 8.49 6.20 -13.12
C THR A 152 8.47 7.57 -13.78
N VAL A 153 7.87 7.63 -14.97
CA VAL A 153 7.66 8.88 -15.71
C VAL A 153 6.24 8.86 -16.22
N GLU A 154 5.46 9.85 -15.82
CA GLU A 154 4.13 10.07 -16.35
C GLU A 154 4.18 10.39 -17.85
N ASN A 155 3.11 10.08 -18.58
CA ASN A 155 3.04 10.24 -20.04
C ASN A 155 2.97 11.73 -20.51
N LEU A 156 3.56 12.65 -19.75
CA LEU A 156 3.73 14.05 -20.10
C LEU A 156 4.90 14.29 -21.06
N TYR A 157 5.85 13.34 -21.13
CA TYR A 157 7.05 13.46 -21.94
C TYR A 157 7.16 12.33 -22.98
N PRO A 158 6.20 12.22 -23.92
CA PRO A 158 6.23 11.16 -24.93
C PRO A 158 7.45 11.31 -25.84
N SER A 159 7.95 10.19 -26.36
CA SER A 159 9.03 10.22 -27.34
C SER A 159 8.58 11.00 -28.59
N PRO A 160 9.44 11.89 -29.12
CA PRO A 160 9.08 12.73 -30.25
C PRO A 160 8.83 11.88 -31.49
N SER A 161 7.76 12.19 -32.22
CA SER A 161 7.43 11.55 -33.49
C SER A 161 7.54 12.53 -34.65
N LYS A 162 8.06 12.05 -35.78
CA LYS A 162 8.15 12.85 -37.01
C LYS A 162 6.75 13.06 -37.57
N LYS A 163 6.26 14.29 -37.52
CA LYS A 163 5.02 14.66 -38.22
C LYS A 163 5.30 14.80 -39.71
N THR A 164 4.60 14.03 -40.53
CA THR A 164 4.67 14.10 -41.99
C THR A 164 3.79 15.26 -42.49
N ALA A 165 4.29 16.03 -43.46
CA ALA A 165 3.54 17.15 -44.08
C ALA A 165 2.50 16.66 -45.12
N TRP A 166 2.15 15.38 -45.10
CA TRP A 166 1.32 14.73 -46.12
C TRP A 166 -0.07 15.37 -46.26
N LEU A 167 -0.66 15.84 -45.15
CA LEU A 167 -1.94 16.57 -45.17
C LEU A 167 -1.88 17.87 -45.98
N TRP A 168 -0.74 18.57 -45.96
CA TRP A 168 -0.54 19.78 -46.77
C TRP A 168 -0.31 19.46 -48.24
N ILE A 169 0.33 18.32 -48.53
CA ILE A 169 0.46 17.80 -49.91
C ILE A 169 -0.94 17.48 -50.47
N ILE A 170 -1.79 16.80 -49.69
CA ILE A 170 -3.17 16.50 -50.10
C ILE A 170 -4.01 17.77 -50.22
N ALA A 171 -3.93 18.70 -49.28
CA ALA A 171 -4.63 19.98 -49.37
C ALA A 171 -4.19 20.78 -50.62
N GLY A 172 -2.90 20.76 -50.95
CA GLY A 172 -2.36 21.33 -52.18
C GLY A 172 -2.97 20.70 -53.44
N ILE A 173 -3.00 19.36 -53.51
CA ILE A 173 -3.61 18.62 -54.62
C ILE A 173 -5.12 18.95 -54.74
N LEU A 174 -5.85 18.93 -53.62
CA LEU A 174 -7.29 19.24 -53.61
C LEU A 174 -7.59 20.68 -53.99
N SER A 175 -6.73 21.63 -53.66
CA SER A 175 -6.86 23.04 -54.08
C SER A 175 -6.52 23.27 -55.55
N ALA A 176 -5.65 22.43 -56.14
CA ALA A 176 -5.27 22.52 -57.55
C ALA A 176 -6.38 22.04 -58.50
N ILE A 177 -7.21 21.08 -58.09
CA ILE A 177 -8.32 20.53 -58.89
C ILE A 177 -9.34 21.60 -59.35
N PRO A 178 -9.89 22.47 -58.47
CA PRO A 178 -10.81 23.53 -58.89
C PRO A 178 -10.13 24.64 -59.70
N LEU A 179 -8.87 24.96 -59.40
CA LEU A 179 -8.07 25.94 -60.16
C LEU A 179 -7.75 25.45 -61.58
N PHE A 180 -7.55 24.14 -61.77
CA PHE A 180 -7.35 23.51 -63.07
C PHE A 180 -8.64 23.45 -63.90
N ASN A 181 -9.80 23.32 -63.26
CA ASN A 181 -11.09 23.40 -63.96
C ASN A 181 -11.48 24.85 -64.31
N ALA A 182 -11.07 25.83 -63.50
CA ALA A 182 -11.29 27.26 -63.75
C ALA A 182 -10.35 27.85 -64.83
N SER A 183 -9.21 27.23 -65.11
CA SER A 183 -8.24 27.73 -66.11
C SER A 183 -8.77 27.63 -67.56
N ARG A 184 -9.81 26.83 -67.81
CA ARG A 184 -10.54 26.81 -69.11
C ARG A 184 -11.19 28.15 -69.49
N SER A 185 -11.29 29.12 -68.57
CA SER A 185 -11.84 30.46 -68.83
C SER A 185 -10.80 31.59 -68.99
N GLY A 186 -9.50 31.28 -69.13
CA GLY A 186 -8.47 32.26 -69.50
C GLY A 186 -7.62 32.82 -68.34
N SER A 187 -7.37 32.03 -67.30
CA SER A 187 -6.56 32.43 -66.13
C SER A 187 -5.25 31.64 -66.00
N GLU A 188 -4.45 31.59 -67.07
CA GLU A 188 -3.14 30.92 -67.09
C GLU A 188 -2.10 31.40 -66.04
N PRO A 189 -2.04 32.67 -65.57
CA PRO A 189 -1.09 33.03 -64.53
C PRO A 189 -1.50 32.60 -63.11
N ALA A 190 -2.79 32.35 -62.86
CA ALA A 190 -3.31 32.12 -61.52
C ALA A 190 -2.92 30.74 -60.94
N TRP A 191 -2.86 29.70 -61.78
CA TRP A 191 -2.48 28.35 -61.35
C TRP A 191 -0.97 28.26 -61.04
N VAL A 192 -0.12 28.94 -61.82
CA VAL A 192 1.34 28.99 -61.59
C VAL A 192 1.65 29.67 -60.26
N ILE A 193 0.99 30.81 -59.98
CA ILE A 193 1.15 31.54 -58.71
C ILE A 193 0.67 30.66 -57.54
N SER A 194 -0.45 29.96 -57.70
CA SER A 194 -1.00 29.09 -56.65
C SER A 194 -0.09 27.90 -56.32
N ILE A 195 0.50 27.25 -57.34
CA ILE A 195 1.48 26.17 -57.13
C ILE A 195 2.74 26.69 -56.46
N ALA A 196 3.25 27.86 -56.87
CA ALA A 196 4.43 28.46 -56.25
C ALA A 196 4.20 28.77 -54.76
N VAL A 197 3.02 29.35 -54.43
CA VAL A 197 2.62 29.59 -53.03
C VAL A 197 2.50 28.29 -52.25
N ALA A 198 1.87 27.25 -52.81
CA ALA A 198 1.73 25.96 -52.16
C ALA A 198 3.09 25.29 -51.87
N LEU A 199 4.03 25.36 -52.81
CA LEU A 199 5.40 24.84 -52.63
C LEU A 199 6.17 25.61 -51.55
N ILE A 200 6.03 26.94 -51.50
CA ILE A 200 6.63 27.78 -50.47
C ILE A 200 6.05 27.43 -49.09
N VAL A 201 4.72 27.31 -48.98
CA VAL A 201 4.04 26.92 -47.72
C VAL A 201 4.49 25.52 -47.28
N LEU A 202 4.54 24.56 -48.19
CA LEU A 202 5.03 23.20 -47.90
C LEU A 202 6.49 23.22 -47.40
N PHE A 203 7.36 23.99 -48.04
CA PHE A 203 8.76 24.13 -47.63
C PHE A 203 8.90 24.76 -46.24
N LEU A 204 8.16 25.84 -45.96
CA LEU A 204 8.13 26.48 -44.65
C LEU A 204 7.61 25.52 -43.57
N GLU A 205 6.59 24.72 -43.90
CA GLU A 205 6.02 23.74 -42.98
C GLU A 205 6.99 22.57 -42.71
N LEU A 206 7.68 22.07 -43.73
CA LEU A 206 8.73 21.05 -43.58
C LEU A 206 9.88 21.58 -42.71
N LYS A 207 10.33 22.82 -42.93
CA LYS A 207 11.37 23.46 -42.12
C LYS A 207 10.91 23.65 -40.67
N ARG A 208 9.66 24.09 -40.47
CA ARG A 208 9.04 24.25 -39.15
C ARG A 208 8.94 22.93 -38.41
N ASN A 209 8.47 21.88 -39.07
CA ASN A 209 8.33 20.54 -38.49
C ASN A 209 9.68 19.91 -38.19
N LYS A 210 10.69 20.09 -39.06
CA LYS A 210 12.07 19.66 -38.78
C LYS A 210 12.65 20.36 -37.55
N LYS A 211 12.48 21.68 -37.42
CA LYS A 211 12.95 22.44 -36.25
C LYS A 211 12.22 22.04 -34.97
N LYS A 212 10.89 21.88 -35.00
CA LYS A 212 10.09 21.39 -33.86
C LYS A 212 10.50 19.99 -33.43
N PHE A 213 10.71 19.08 -34.39
CA PHE A 213 11.16 17.72 -34.11
C PHE A 213 12.56 17.70 -33.50
N ALA A 214 13.51 18.47 -34.05
CA ALA A 214 14.85 18.57 -33.49
C ALA A 214 14.85 19.12 -32.05
N LEU A 215 14.05 20.16 -31.78
CA LEU A 215 13.89 20.69 -30.43
C LEU A 215 13.27 19.66 -29.47
N ALA A 216 12.19 19.00 -29.86
CA ALA A 216 11.55 17.97 -29.04
C ALA A 216 12.48 16.76 -28.79
N THR A 217 13.35 16.43 -29.75
CA THR A 217 14.38 15.40 -29.60
C THR A 217 15.43 15.82 -28.60
N ALA A 218 15.98 17.04 -28.71
CA ALA A 218 16.95 17.56 -27.76
C ALA A 218 16.37 17.64 -26.33
N GLN A 219 15.11 18.05 -26.19
CA GLN A 219 14.40 18.06 -24.91
C GLN A 219 14.29 16.66 -24.30
N HIS A 220 13.86 15.67 -25.10
CA HIS A 220 13.71 14.28 -24.65
C HIS A 220 15.07 13.64 -24.31
N GLU A 221 16.11 13.93 -25.09
CA GLU A 221 17.48 13.45 -24.82
C GLU A 221 18.05 14.04 -23.53
N ALA A 222 17.91 15.36 -23.31
CA ALA A 222 18.35 16.01 -22.09
C ALA A 222 17.63 15.46 -20.84
N LEU A 223 16.33 15.21 -20.95
CA LEU A 223 15.54 14.59 -19.89
C LEU A 223 15.98 13.14 -19.62
N ASN A 224 16.18 12.33 -20.65
CA ASN A 224 16.69 10.96 -20.48
C ASN A 224 18.10 10.94 -19.90
N ALA A 225 18.95 11.90 -20.25
CA ALA A 225 20.29 12.03 -19.69
C ALA A 225 20.25 12.36 -18.18
N SER A 226 19.37 13.27 -17.76
CA SER A 226 19.19 13.57 -16.32
C SER A 226 18.68 12.35 -15.55
N PHE A 227 17.72 11.60 -16.10
CA PHE A 227 17.27 10.34 -15.50
C PHE A 227 18.39 9.31 -15.35
N LYS A 228 19.20 9.11 -16.39
CA LYS A 228 20.35 8.20 -16.32
C LYS A 228 21.36 8.62 -15.25
N LYS A 229 21.54 9.92 -15.02
CA LYS A 229 22.39 10.44 -13.93
C LYS A 229 21.73 10.18 -12.57
N LEU A 230 20.43 10.43 -12.42
CA LEU A 230 19.68 10.18 -11.18
C LEU A 230 19.72 8.71 -10.76
N LEU A 231 19.58 7.79 -11.71
CA LEU A 231 19.63 6.34 -11.45
C LEU A 231 21.02 5.84 -11.02
N LYS A 232 22.08 6.63 -11.20
CA LYS A 232 23.42 6.29 -10.68
C LYS A 232 23.61 6.71 -9.22
N VAL A 233 22.75 7.59 -8.70
CA VAL A 233 22.81 8.04 -7.32
C VAL A 233 22.13 7.00 -6.44
N THR A 234 22.92 6.40 -5.55
CA THR A 234 22.46 5.30 -4.70
C THR A 234 22.00 5.79 -3.32
N LYS A 235 21.16 4.99 -2.67
CA LYS A 235 20.74 5.19 -1.25
C LYS A 235 21.96 5.36 -0.30
N TYR A 236 23.07 4.68 -0.60
CA TYR A 236 24.35 4.79 0.12
C TYR A 236 24.95 6.19 0.00
N GLN A 237 25.06 6.72 -1.21
CA GLN A 237 25.61 8.05 -1.44
C GLN A 237 24.73 9.16 -0.86
N LEU A 238 23.41 8.93 -0.84
CA LEU A 238 22.45 9.86 -0.22
C LEU A 238 22.50 9.83 1.32
N GLY A 239 23.19 8.86 1.94
CA GLY A 239 23.31 8.74 3.40
C GLY A 239 22.10 8.12 4.12
N TYR A 240 21.18 7.48 3.38
CA TYR A 240 19.90 6.98 3.91
C TYR A 240 19.97 5.54 4.50
N ASN A 241 21.14 4.91 4.55
CA ASN A 241 21.25 3.52 5.03
C ASN A 241 21.29 3.35 6.54
N ASN A 242 21.76 4.37 7.26
CA ASN A 242 21.87 4.34 8.71
C ASN A 242 20.91 5.37 9.34
N ILE A 243 19.69 5.50 8.80
CA ILE A 243 18.72 6.46 9.36
C ILE A 243 18.16 5.94 10.68
N GLU A 244 17.80 4.66 10.71
CA GLU A 244 17.09 4.08 11.84
C GLU A 244 17.68 2.72 12.17
N ARG A 245 17.79 2.45 13.47
CA ARG A 245 18.29 1.17 13.98
C ARG A 245 17.29 0.06 13.67
N PRO A 246 17.73 -1.10 13.17
CA PRO A 246 16.88 -2.28 13.08
C PRO A 246 16.34 -2.62 14.47
N LYS A 247 15.04 -2.91 14.55
CA LYS A 247 14.35 -3.24 15.79
C LYS A 247 14.26 -4.76 15.95
N GLN A 248 14.68 -5.29 17.10
CA GLN A 248 14.66 -6.72 17.43
C GLN A 248 13.86 -6.98 18.71
N SER A 249 13.21 -8.14 18.83
CA SER A 249 12.41 -8.49 20.01
C SER A 249 13.23 -8.55 21.30
N SER A 250 14.54 -8.79 21.21
CA SER A 250 15.49 -8.77 22.32
C SER A 250 15.88 -7.35 22.78
N ASP A 251 15.48 -6.31 22.05
CA ASP A 251 15.79 -4.93 22.43
C ASP A 251 15.25 -4.60 23.83
N VAL A 252 15.86 -3.60 24.46
CA VAL A 252 15.48 -3.10 25.78
C VAL A 252 15.09 -1.63 25.71
N ILE A 253 14.21 -1.19 26.60
CA ILE A 253 13.81 0.22 26.75
C ILE A 253 14.62 0.84 27.88
N CYS A 254 15.34 1.91 27.58
CA CYS A 254 16.01 2.72 28.61
C CYS A 254 14.98 3.38 29.53
N ILE A 255 15.02 3.12 30.84
CA ILE A 255 14.04 3.66 31.79
C ILE A 255 14.14 5.18 31.95
N GLN A 256 15.32 5.75 31.69
CA GLN A 256 15.59 7.18 31.90
C GLN A 256 15.00 8.07 30.80
N CYS A 257 15.01 7.60 29.55
CA CYS A 257 14.56 8.39 28.41
C CYS A 257 13.57 7.66 27.48
N ASN A 258 13.08 6.49 27.89
CA ASN A 258 12.15 5.63 27.15
C ASN A 258 12.57 5.33 25.71
N THR A 259 13.88 5.32 25.45
CA THR A 259 14.44 5.02 24.13
C THR A 259 14.72 3.52 24.01
N ARG A 260 14.29 2.91 22.90
CA ARG A 260 14.59 1.53 22.56
C ARG A 260 16.05 1.37 22.14
N LEU A 261 16.72 0.36 22.68
CA LEU A 261 18.15 0.08 22.52
C LEU A 261 18.34 -1.41 22.19
N PRO A 262 19.32 -1.75 21.35
CA PRO A 262 19.79 -3.14 21.23
C PRO A 262 20.19 -3.69 22.60
N GLU A 263 19.87 -4.96 22.87
CA GLU A 263 20.17 -5.67 24.13
C GLU A 263 21.63 -5.47 24.58
N ASN A 264 22.56 -5.59 23.63
CA ASN A 264 24.00 -5.55 23.88
C ASN A 264 24.59 -4.12 23.98
N SER A 265 23.77 -3.08 24.03
CA SER A 265 24.26 -1.70 24.11
C SER A 265 24.73 -1.40 25.52
N GLY A 266 26.03 -1.15 25.73
CA GLY A 266 26.58 -0.78 27.04
C GLY A 266 26.05 0.54 27.58
N TYR A 267 25.72 1.48 26.69
CA TYR A 267 25.18 2.80 27.03
C TYR A 267 23.99 3.19 26.14
N CYS A 268 23.11 4.03 26.69
CA CYS A 268 21.99 4.60 25.97
C CYS A 268 22.46 5.62 24.93
N ILE A 269 22.17 5.36 23.65
CA ILE A 269 22.49 6.26 22.52
C ILE A 269 21.84 7.65 22.60
N CYS A 270 20.78 7.80 23.41
CA CYS A 270 20.01 9.05 23.53
C CYS A 270 20.43 9.89 24.74
N CYS A 271 20.64 9.27 25.91
CA CYS A 271 20.95 9.97 27.16
C CYS A 271 22.33 9.65 27.77
N GLY A 272 23.08 8.69 27.22
CA GLY A 272 24.43 8.33 27.69
C GLY A 272 24.47 7.48 28.96
N ASN A 273 23.32 7.15 29.56
CA ASN A 273 23.29 6.32 30.77
C ASN A 273 23.70 4.87 30.50
N GLN A 274 24.41 4.27 31.45
CA GLN A 274 24.84 2.88 31.36
C GLN A 274 23.63 1.94 31.38
N SER A 275 23.54 1.07 30.37
CA SER A 275 22.55 0.00 30.32
C SER A 275 23.01 -1.14 31.23
N ALA A 276 22.10 -1.78 31.96
CA ALA A 276 22.41 -2.85 32.92
C ALA A 276 23.05 -4.13 32.33
N VAL A 277 23.29 -4.20 31.01
CA VAL A 277 23.64 -5.45 30.30
C VAL A 277 25.16 -5.71 30.23
N GLN A 278 26.01 -4.77 30.66
CA GLN A 278 27.46 -5.02 30.66
C GLN A 278 27.93 -5.68 31.97
N GLU A 279 28.07 -7.01 31.94
CA GLU A 279 29.16 -7.63 32.72
C GLU A 279 30.47 -7.07 32.17
N SER A 280 31.19 -6.35 33.02
CA SER A 280 32.47 -5.74 32.67
C SER A 280 33.41 -6.82 32.14
N PRO A 281 34.08 -6.65 30.98
CA PRO A 281 35.09 -7.61 30.55
C PRO A 281 36.17 -7.64 31.63
N ALA A 282 36.40 -8.80 32.23
CA ALA A 282 37.53 -9.01 33.11
C ALA A 282 38.80 -8.65 32.34
N ILE A 283 39.40 -7.50 32.69
CA ILE A 283 40.72 -7.11 32.20
C ILE A 283 41.66 -8.22 32.67
N THR A 284 41.93 -9.16 31.78
CA THR A 284 42.99 -10.13 31.96
C THR A 284 44.28 -9.35 31.85
N ALA A 285 44.84 -8.98 33.00
CA ALA A 285 46.19 -8.46 33.08
C ALA A 285 47.13 -9.53 32.51
N GLN A 286 47.48 -9.37 31.23
CA GLN A 286 48.55 -10.12 30.59
C GLN A 286 49.84 -9.79 31.34
N ARG A 287 50.27 -10.76 32.15
CA ARG A 287 51.62 -10.88 32.67
C ARG A 287 52.55 -11.02 31.45
N ALA A 288 53.14 -9.91 31.02
CA ALA A 288 54.24 -9.93 30.08
C ALA A 288 55.46 -10.49 30.79
N SER A 289 55.84 -11.73 30.46
CA SER A 289 57.14 -12.30 30.79
C SER A 289 58.10 -12.11 29.62
N SER A 290 59.11 -11.27 29.79
CA SER A 290 60.47 -11.39 29.22
C SER A 290 61.26 -10.19 29.77
N ALA A 291 62.02 -10.39 30.85
CA ALA A 291 63.43 -10.78 30.86
C ALA A 291 64.37 -9.58 30.66
N GLU A 292 64.96 -9.10 31.77
CA GLU A 292 66.35 -8.67 31.78
C GLU A 292 66.93 -8.67 33.22
N PHE A 293 68.24 -8.76 33.27
CA PHE A 293 69.11 -9.32 34.31
C PHE A 293 69.46 -8.38 35.48
N ALA A 294 70.05 -8.98 36.53
CA ALA A 294 70.93 -8.41 37.57
C ALA A 294 70.24 -7.60 38.71
N ALA A 295 70.58 -7.71 40.00
CA ALA A 295 71.67 -8.37 40.72
C ALA A 295 71.33 -8.42 42.24
N ILE A 296 71.78 -9.49 42.91
CA ILE A 296 72.45 -9.56 44.22
C ILE A 296 71.74 -9.03 45.50
N GLY A 297 71.65 -9.93 46.49
CA GLY A 297 71.76 -9.60 47.92
C GLY A 297 70.47 -9.81 48.72
N SER A 298 70.19 -11.00 49.26
CA SER A 298 70.71 -11.55 50.53
C SER A 298 69.87 -11.18 51.77
N VAL A 299 69.60 -12.21 52.58
CA VAL A 299 69.24 -12.21 54.01
C VAL A 299 67.74 -12.16 54.36
N GLU A 300 67.17 -13.36 54.47
CA GLU A 300 66.29 -13.76 55.59
C GLU A 300 67.14 -13.92 56.89
N PRO A 301 66.61 -14.07 58.13
CA PRO A 301 65.20 -14.21 58.54
C PRO A 301 64.87 -13.59 59.94
N ILE A 302 63.68 -13.91 60.49
CA ILE A 302 63.39 -14.23 61.93
C ILE A 302 62.62 -13.21 62.83
N HIS A 303 61.56 -13.75 63.46
CA HIS A 303 60.84 -13.40 64.72
C HIS A 303 60.10 -12.03 64.79
N GLU A 304 58.95 -11.87 65.45
CA GLU A 304 58.23 -12.65 66.46
C GLU A 304 56.78 -12.14 66.56
N ALA A 305 55.93 -12.96 67.18
CA ALA A 305 54.53 -12.69 67.41
C ALA A 305 54.29 -11.53 68.38
N SER A 306 53.23 -10.75 68.14
CA SER A 306 52.43 -10.25 69.25
C SER A 306 51.01 -9.92 68.82
N ASN A 307 50.08 -10.57 69.51
CA ASN A 307 48.64 -10.39 69.42
C ASN A 307 48.26 -8.99 69.91
N THR A 308 47.54 -8.23 69.08
CA THR A 308 46.57 -7.24 69.59
C THR A 308 45.34 -7.27 68.70
N LYS A 309 44.22 -7.66 69.31
CA LYS A 309 42.89 -7.61 68.74
C LYS A 309 42.54 -6.15 68.41
N HIS A 310 42.20 -5.88 67.15
CA HIS A 310 41.21 -4.86 66.84
C HIS A 310 40.21 -5.38 65.81
N GLU A 311 38.97 -5.37 66.26
CA GLU A 311 37.75 -5.63 65.54
C GLU A 311 37.49 -4.60 64.43
N VAL A 312 36.83 -5.09 63.37
CA VAL A 312 35.91 -4.36 62.48
C VAL A 312 36.52 -3.41 61.45
N ALA A 313 36.69 -3.93 60.23
CA ALA A 313 36.09 -3.36 59.02
C ALA A 313 36.26 -4.37 57.86
N GLN A 314 35.44 -5.41 57.84
CA GLN A 314 35.10 -6.04 56.56
C GLN A 314 34.41 -4.95 55.74
N ARG A 315 35.12 -4.42 54.75
CA ARG A 315 34.49 -3.70 53.64
C ARG A 315 33.60 -4.72 52.95
N GLU A 316 32.34 -4.75 53.36
CA GLU A 316 31.25 -5.09 52.46
C GLU A 316 31.46 -4.22 51.22
N HIS A 317 32.00 -4.84 50.16
CA HIS A 317 31.64 -4.40 48.82
C HIS A 317 30.14 -4.64 48.72
N ALA A 318 29.37 -3.65 49.19
CA ALA A 318 28.02 -3.45 48.74
C ALA A 318 28.12 -3.33 47.22
N GLN A 319 27.89 -4.44 46.53
CA GLN A 319 27.22 -4.41 45.24
C GLN A 319 25.96 -3.61 45.51
N VAL A 320 26.04 -2.30 45.27
CA VAL A 320 24.87 -1.49 45.01
C VAL A 320 24.25 -2.16 43.80
N ALA A 321 23.27 -3.02 44.05
CA ALA A 321 22.38 -3.53 43.03
C ALA A 321 21.72 -2.29 42.44
N SER A 322 22.31 -1.75 41.38
CA SER A 322 21.76 -0.67 40.60
C SER A 322 20.37 -1.12 40.18
N ALA A 323 19.36 -0.33 40.54
CA ALA A 323 17.99 -0.54 40.10
C ALA A 323 17.97 -0.88 38.61
N PRO A 324 17.08 -1.79 38.14
CA PRO A 324 17.04 -2.16 36.73
C PRO A 324 16.94 -0.88 35.91
N THR A 325 17.91 -0.64 35.02
CA THR A 325 17.99 0.57 34.16
C THR A 325 17.31 0.39 32.81
N SER A 326 16.78 -0.80 32.53
CA SER A 326 16.05 -1.11 31.32
C SER A 326 14.90 -2.10 31.50
N VAL A 327 13.88 -2.02 30.64
CA VAL A 327 12.75 -2.98 30.55
C VAL A 327 12.85 -3.76 29.25
N SER A 328 12.69 -5.08 29.27
CA SER A 328 12.72 -5.89 28.04
C SER A 328 11.52 -5.61 27.14
N VAL A 329 11.75 -5.48 25.84
CA VAL A 329 10.66 -5.40 24.85
C VAL A 329 9.84 -6.69 24.81
N SER A 330 10.47 -7.85 24.98
CA SER A 330 9.79 -9.14 25.02
C SER A 330 8.75 -9.22 26.15
N ASP A 331 9.07 -8.65 27.32
CA ASP A 331 8.16 -8.67 28.48
C ASP A 331 6.95 -7.77 28.24
N ILE A 332 7.16 -6.61 27.61
CA ILE A 332 6.07 -5.71 27.22
C ILE A 332 5.18 -6.39 26.19
N GLN A 333 5.78 -7.05 25.18
CA GLN A 333 5.05 -7.81 24.19
C GLN A 333 4.25 -8.95 24.85
N GLN A 334 4.85 -9.77 25.71
CA GLN A 334 4.13 -10.85 26.37
C GLN A 334 2.89 -10.35 27.13
N ARG A 335 3.00 -9.25 27.90
CA ARG A 335 1.86 -8.64 28.60
C ARG A 335 0.77 -8.15 27.64
N LEU A 336 1.16 -7.53 26.54
CA LEU A 336 0.21 -7.11 25.50
C LEU A 336 -0.50 -8.31 24.86
N ASN A 337 0.20 -9.43 24.65
CA ASN A 337 -0.39 -10.66 24.14
C ASN A 337 -1.39 -11.25 25.15
N GLU A 338 -1.08 -11.26 26.44
CA GLU A 338 -1.99 -11.74 27.48
C GLU A 338 -3.29 -10.92 27.55
N ILE A 339 -3.23 -9.61 27.29
CA ILE A 339 -4.40 -8.71 27.33
C ILE A 339 -5.20 -8.75 26.02
N TYR A 340 -4.51 -8.76 24.88
CA TYR A 340 -5.09 -8.51 23.55
C TYR A 340 -5.06 -9.72 22.61
N SER A 341 -4.80 -10.92 23.12
CA SER A 341 -5.05 -12.16 22.37
C SER A 341 -6.36 -12.79 22.81
N TYR A 342 -7.18 -13.16 21.84
CA TYR A 342 -8.37 -13.97 22.06
C TYR A 342 -8.55 -14.92 20.90
N ASN A 343 -8.82 -16.17 21.21
CA ASN A 343 -9.15 -17.20 20.24
C ASN A 343 -10.26 -18.07 20.84
N SER A 344 -11.33 -18.31 20.07
CA SER A 344 -12.33 -19.32 20.41
C SER A 344 -12.62 -20.22 19.22
N GLN A 345 -12.90 -21.48 19.51
CA GLN A 345 -13.38 -22.46 18.55
C GLN A 345 -14.72 -22.99 19.01
N ASP A 346 -15.77 -22.69 18.25
CA ASP A 346 -17.16 -22.99 18.55
C ASP A 346 -17.81 -23.82 17.43
N GLN A 347 -18.93 -24.45 17.71
CA GLN A 347 -19.71 -25.19 16.72
C GLN A 347 -20.92 -24.36 16.25
N TYR A 348 -21.00 -24.14 14.93
CA TYR A 348 -22.12 -23.47 14.28
C TYR A 348 -22.97 -24.47 13.50
N ILE A 349 -24.29 -24.41 13.68
CA ILE A 349 -25.23 -25.28 12.98
C ILE A 349 -26.07 -24.42 12.04
N HIS A 350 -25.90 -24.61 10.74
CA HIS A 350 -26.73 -23.94 9.75
C HIS A 350 -27.99 -24.77 9.48
N HIS A 351 -29.16 -24.22 9.85
CA HIS A 351 -30.44 -24.83 9.57
C HIS A 351 -30.98 -24.39 8.20
N TYR A 352 -31.42 -25.34 7.39
CA TYR A 352 -32.09 -25.08 6.11
C TYR A 352 -33.58 -25.39 6.19
N ALA A 353 -34.35 -24.86 5.24
CA ALA A 353 -35.80 -25.07 5.20
C ALA A 353 -36.18 -26.49 4.78
N LEU A 354 -35.47 -27.04 3.79
CA LEU A 354 -35.83 -28.29 3.08
C LEU A 354 -34.66 -29.28 2.97
N SER A 355 -33.58 -29.07 3.71
CA SER A 355 -32.44 -29.99 3.79
C SER A 355 -31.98 -30.15 5.25
N GLY A 356 -31.18 -31.19 5.50
CA GLY A 356 -30.60 -31.45 6.82
C GLY A 356 -29.69 -30.31 7.27
N ALA A 357 -29.63 -30.08 8.59
CA ALA A 357 -28.75 -29.06 9.15
C ALA A 357 -27.27 -29.41 8.90
N ARG A 358 -26.45 -28.40 8.61
CA ARG A 358 -25.02 -28.56 8.36
C ARG A 358 -24.21 -28.03 9.54
N HIS A 359 -23.20 -28.79 9.95
CA HIS A 359 -22.30 -28.44 11.04
C HIS A 359 -21.06 -27.76 10.48
N TRP A 360 -20.65 -26.70 11.16
CA TRP A 360 -19.50 -25.89 10.83
C TRP A 360 -18.69 -25.66 12.10
N THR A 361 -17.37 -25.65 11.96
CA THR A 361 -16.46 -25.15 12.98
C THR A 361 -16.29 -23.65 12.76
N LEU A 362 -16.56 -22.85 13.79
CA LEU A 362 -16.33 -21.41 13.79
C LEU A 362 -15.12 -21.11 14.68
N THR A 363 -14.09 -20.52 14.11
CA THR A 363 -12.96 -19.97 14.88
C THR A 363 -13.08 -18.45 14.88
N ASN A 364 -13.07 -17.82 16.05
CA ASN A 364 -13.01 -16.37 16.17
C ASN A 364 -11.66 -15.98 16.75
N GLU A 365 -11.00 -14.97 16.19
CA GLU A 365 -9.73 -14.47 16.69
C GLU A 365 -9.79 -12.94 16.88
N PHE A 366 -9.14 -12.46 17.95
CA PHE A 366 -8.76 -11.07 18.08
C PHE A 366 -7.27 -11.00 18.33
N ILE A 367 -6.57 -10.25 17.49
CA ILE A 367 -5.12 -10.15 17.47
C ILE A 367 -4.69 -8.69 17.47
N LEU A 368 -3.63 -8.43 18.24
CA LEU A 368 -2.82 -7.23 18.12
C LEU A 368 -1.55 -7.61 17.34
N ALA A 369 -1.27 -6.91 16.25
CA ALA A 369 -0.16 -7.23 15.39
C ALA A 369 0.50 -5.98 14.81
N ARG A 370 1.79 -6.09 14.50
CA ARG A 370 2.58 -5.07 13.83
C ARG A 370 2.79 -5.46 12.38
N VAL A 371 2.73 -4.49 11.48
CA VAL A 371 2.96 -4.70 10.06
C VAL A 371 4.46 -4.84 9.82
N GLN A 372 4.88 -6.06 9.50
CA GLN A 372 6.29 -6.36 9.23
C GLN A 372 6.68 -6.02 7.79
N SER A 373 5.81 -6.37 6.84
CA SER A 373 6.03 -6.06 5.43
C SER A 373 4.70 -5.94 4.68
N LYS A 374 4.72 -5.16 3.61
CA LYS A 374 3.57 -4.96 2.71
C LYS A 374 4.04 -5.15 1.28
N SER A 375 3.36 -6.01 0.53
CA SER A 375 3.60 -6.20 -0.89
C SER A 375 2.29 -6.04 -1.64
N VAL A 376 2.21 -5.01 -2.48
CA VAL A 376 1.00 -4.64 -3.21
C VAL A 376 1.31 -4.38 -4.68
N ASN A 377 0.35 -4.69 -5.54
CA ASN A 377 0.39 -4.44 -6.97
C ASN A 377 -0.91 -3.74 -7.39
N ALA A 378 -0.79 -2.83 -8.35
CA ALA A 378 -1.94 -2.20 -8.97
C ALA A 378 -2.39 -3.01 -10.18
N ASP A 379 -3.70 -3.18 -10.30
CA ASP A 379 -4.39 -3.82 -11.41
C ASP A 379 -5.31 -2.78 -12.07
N VAL A 380 -4.98 -2.43 -13.31
CA VAL A 380 -5.66 -1.37 -14.08
C VAL A 380 -6.37 -2.00 -15.26
N SER A 381 -7.69 -1.78 -15.32
CA SER A 381 -8.53 -2.18 -16.45
C SER A 381 -9.02 -0.92 -17.17
N ASP A 382 -8.87 -0.85 -18.49
CA ASP A 382 -9.33 0.26 -19.34
C ASP A 382 -10.00 -0.31 -20.59
N ILE A 383 -11.33 -0.19 -20.64
CA ILE A 383 -12.16 -0.80 -21.68
C ILE A 383 -12.98 0.29 -22.35
N THR A 384 -12.97 0.35 -23.68
CA THR A 384 -13.86 1.24 -24.44
C THR A 384 -14.84 0.42 -25.25
N HIS A 385 -16.13 0.58 -24.97
CA HIS A 385 -17.23 -0.01 -25.72
C HIS A 385 -17.67 0.95 -26.82
N HIS A 386 -17.75 0.45 -28.05
CA HIS A 386 -18.29 1.19 -29.19
C HIS A 386 -19.61 0.55 -29.60
N THR A 387 -20.70 1.31 -29.54
CA THR A 387 -22.02 0.88 -30.00
C THR A 387 -22.36 1.66 -31.27
N THR A 388 -22.61 0.93 -32.35
CA THR A 388 -23.13 1.51 -33.61
C THR A 388 -24.56 1.06 -33.79
N THR A 389 -25.51 1.97 -33.65
CA THR A 389 -26.93 1.71 -33.93
C THR A 389 -27.19 2.11 -35.38
N THR A 390 -27.71 1.19 -36.19
CA THR A 390 -28.15 1.48 -37.56
C THR A 390 -29.68 1.41 -37.59
N THR A 391 -30.32 2.54 -37.80
CA THR A 391 -31.77 2.64 -37.95
C THR A 391 -32.11 2.56 -39.43
N GLU A 392 -32.84 1.51 -39.83
CA GLU A 392 -33.39 1.38 -41.18
C GLU A 392 -34.83 1.93 -41.19
N THR A 393 -35.05 2.98 -41.98
CA THR A 393 -36.40 3.51 -42.24
C THR A 393 -36.86 3.05 -43.62
N LYS A 394 -37.91 2.24 -43.68
CA LYS A 394 -38.47 1.70 -44.91
C LYS A 394 -39.59 2.59 -45.44
N HIS A 395 -39.49 3.00 -46.70
CA HIS A 395 -40.44 3.89 -47.36
C HIS A 395 -41.39 3.07 -48.25
N TYR A 396 -42.70 3.28 -48.08
CA TYR A 396 -43.76 2.58 -48.80
C TYR A 396 -44.68 3.57 -49.54
N ARG A 397 -45.19 3.16 -50.70
CA ARG A 397 -46.24 3.89 -51.43
C ARG A 397 -47.34 2.92 -51.84
N GLY A 398 -48.56 3.12 -51.32
CA GLY A 398 -49.69 2.22 -51.58
C GLY A 398 -49.42 0.77 -51.20
N ASN A 399 -48.84 0.55 -50.01
CA ASN A 399 -48.38 -0.74 -49.48
C ASN A 399 -47.25 -1.45 -50.26
N ASN A 400 -46.74 -0.85 -51.35
CA ASN A 400 -45.58 -1.37 -52.05
C ASN A 400 -44.29 -0.73 -51.52
N TYR A 401 -43.35 -1.58 -51.12
CA TYR A 401 -41.99 -1.18 -50.73
C TYR A 401 -41.32 -0.37 -51.85
N GLN A 402 -40.64 0.72 -51.51
CA GLN A 402 -39.92 1.56 -52.46
C GLN A 402 -38.41 1.47 -52.23
N TYR A 403 -37.94 1.92 -51.06
CA TYR A 403 -36.53 1.95 -50.68
C TYR A 403 -36.38 2.04 -49.16
N SER A 404 -35.16 1.88 -48.67
CA SER A 404 -34.82 2.06 -47.25
C SER A 404 -33.74 3.13 -47.09
N THR A 405 -33.84 3.94 -46.04
CA THR A 405 -32.78 4.87 -45.62
C THR A 405 -32.15 4.36 -44.34
N TYR A 406 -30.84 4.53 -44.19
CA TYR A 406 -30.07 4.04 -43.05
C TYR A 406 -29.42 5.21 -42.32
N ASP A 407 -29.79 5.42 -41.07
CA ASP A 407 -29.12 6.37 -40.17
C ASP A 407 -28.22 5.61 -39.21
N LYS A 408 -26.96 6.04 -39.07
CA LYS A 408 -25.99 5.44 -38.16
C LYS A 408 -25.70 6.38 -37.01
N GLU A 409 -25.93 5.92 -35.79
CA GLU A 409 -25.50 6.59 -34.58
C GLU A 409 -24.32 5.85 -33.97
N HIS A 410 -23.24 6.58 -33.70
CA HIS A 410 -22.07 6.06 -33.01
C HIS A 410 -22.04 6.59 -31.58
N SER A 411 -21.99 5.68 -30.61
CA SER A 411 -21.72 6.02 -29.22
C SER A 411 -20.51 5.25 -28.72
N SER A 412 -19.72 5.90 -27.87
CA SER A 412 -18.58 5.27 -27.20
C SER A 412 -18.69 5.48 -25.69
N TYR A 413 -18.52 4.41 -24.95
CA TYR A 413 -18.47 4.44 -23.50
C TYR A 413 -17.16 3.84 -23.01
N ARG A 414 -16.33 4.64 -22.34
CA ARG A 414 -15.06 4.20 -21.75
C ARG A 414 -15.20 3.94 -20.25
N ASN A 415 -14.86 2.74 -19.81
CA ASN A 415 -14.82 2.37 -18.40
C ASN A 415 -13.39 2.00 -18.01
N ARG A 416 -12.83 2.74 -17.04
CA ARG A 416 -11.50 2.51 -16.50
C ARG A 416 -11.56 2.40 -14.98
N SER A 417 -10.95 1.36 -14.42
CA SER A 417 -10.85 1.10 -12.98
C SER A 417 -9.42 0.78 -12.57
N SER A 418 -9.05 1.14 -11.34
CA SER A 418 -7.75 0.81 -10.76
C SER A 418 -7.95 0.21 -9.38
N THR A 419 -7.45 -1.00 -9.18
CA THR A 419 -7.57 -1.73 -7.90
C THR A 419 -6.19 -2.10 -7.37
N LEU A 420 -5.96 -1.88 -6.08
CA LEU A 420 -4.78 -2.35 -5.37
C LEU A 420 -5.07 -3.74 -4.78
N LYS A 421 -4.19 -4.70 -5.06
CA LYS A 421 -4.24 -6.06 -4.51
C LYS A 421 -2.89 -6.41 -3.90
N GLY A 422 -2.88 -7.13 -2.79
CA GLY A 422 -1.61 -7.48 -2.15
C GLY A 422 -1.78 -8.29 -0.89
N LYS A 423 -0.64 -8.53 -0.24
CA LYS A 423 -0.54 -9.26 1.01
C LYS A 423 0.26 -8.44 2.01
N VAL A 424 -0.10 -8.60 3.27
CA VAL A 424 0.60 -7.99 4.41
C VAL A 424 1.08 -9.11 5.31
N ILE A 425 2.34 -9.04 5.73
CA ILE A 425 2.86 -9.91 6.78
C ILE A 425 2.69 -9.17 8.10
N LEU A 426 1.91 -9.76 8.99
CA LEU A 426 1.64 -9.25 10.33
C LEU A 426 2.41 -10.10 11.34
N GLU A 427 3.19 -9.42 12.17
CA GLU A 427 3.87 -10.00 13.32
C GLU A 427 3.00 -9.77 14.54
N TYR A 428 2.43 -10.84 15.08
CA TYR A 428 1.63 -10.80 16.28
C TYR A 428 2.51 -10.36 17.43
N VAL A 429 1.89 -9.83 18.47
CA VAL A 429 2.62 -9.50 19.69
C VAL A 429 3.34 -10.73 20.29
N SER A 430 2.82 -11.94 20.07
CA SER A 430 3.48 -13.21 20.44
C SER A 430 4.76 -13.53 19.66
N GLY A 431 5.08 -12.77 18.61
CA GLY A 431 6.18 -13.04 17.67
C GLY A 431 5.80 -13.96 16.51
N LYS A 432 4.58 -14.52 16.50
CA LYS A 432 4.06 -15.30 15.37
C LYS A 432 3.86 -14.39 14.15
N THR A 433 4.35 -14.78 12.98
CA THR A 433 4.13 -14.05 11.73
C THR A 433 3.11 -14.76 10.86
N GLU A 434 2.12 -14.02 10.35
CA GLU A 434 1.12 -14.54 9.42
C GLU A 434 0.91 -13.61 8.22
N THR A 435 0.48 -14.18 7.11
CA THR A 435 0.26 -13.45 5.86
C THR A 435 -1.22 -13.28 5.59
N PHE A 436 -1.69 -12.04 5.55
CA PHE A 436 -3.08 -11.68 5.30
C PHE A 436 -3.28 -11.09 3.91
N THR A 437 -4.44 -11.39 3.30
CA THR A 437 -4.94 -10.68 2.13
C THR A 437 -6.03 -9.73 2.60
N LEU A 438 -5.69 -8.44 2.72
CA LEU A 438 -6.59 -7.40 3.23
C LEU A 438 -7.32 -6.71 2.07
N SER A 439 -8.42 -6.03 2.37
CA SER A 439 -9.14 -5.21 1.40
C SER A 439 -8.30 -4.02 0.93
N GLU A 440 -8.59 -3.49 -0.26
CA GLU A 440 -7.89 -2.34 -0.85
C GLU A 440 -7.85 -1.14 0.11
N ASP A 441 -8.95 -0.85 0.81
CA ASP A 441 -9.05 0.27 1.75
C ASP A 441 -8.06 0.14 2.90
N ILE A 442 -7.83 -1.07 3.40
CA ILE A 442 -6.87 -1.32 4.48
C ILE A 442 -5.44 -1.32 3.91
N LEU A 443 -5.20 -2.03 2.81
CA LEU A 443 -3.89 -2.06 2.13
C LEU A 443 -3.38 -0.66 1.75
N GLY A 444 -4.31 0.20 1.34
CA GLY A 444 -4.09 1.58 0.96
C GLY A 444 -3.73 2.51 2.13
N ASP A 445 -4.02 2.11 3.36
CA ASP A 445 -3.79 2.95 4.54
C ASP A 445 -2.82 2.32 5.54
N VAL A 446 -2.34 1.11 5.32
CA VAL A 446 -1.36 0.46 6.20
C VAL A 446 0.07 0.73 5.73
N ASP A 447 0.93 1.20 6.62
CA ASP A 447 2.37 1.32 6.42
C ASP A 447 3.15 0.25 7.20
N VAL A 448 4.37 -0.06 6.74
CA VAL A 448 5.29 -0.92 7.50
C VAL A 448 5.60 -0.27 8.86
N GLY A 449 5.50 -1.07 9.93
CA GLY A 449 5.63 -0.63 11.32
C GLY A 449 4.33 -0.16 11.97
N ASP A 450 3.24 -0.02 11.23
CA ASP A 450 1.94 0.32 11.84
C ASP A 450 1.44 -0.84 12.73
N TRP A 451 0.74 -0.48 13.81
CA TRP A 451 0.08 -1.43 14.70
C TRP A 451 -1.40 -1.55 14.36
N LEU A 452 -1.85 -2.79 14.19
CA LEU A 452 -3.22 -3.14 13.84
C LEU A 452 -3.84 -3.99 14.96
N ALA A 453 -5.06 -3.65 15.34
CA ALA A 453 -5.96 -4.57 16.03
C ALA A 453 -6.90 -5.17 14.99
N ILE A 454 -6.99 -6.49 14.93
CA ILE A 454 -7.80 -7.23 13.95
C ILE A 454 -8.69 -8.21 14.70
N ALA A 455 -9.95 -8.27 14.33
CA ALA A 455 -10.88 -9.31 14.73
C ALA A 455 -11.40 -10.02 13.48
N ASP A 456 -11.31 -11.34 13.45
CA ASP A 456 -11.77 -12.13 12.33
C ASP A 456 -12.51 -13.40 12.76
N SER A 457 -13.26 -13.96 11.81
CA SER A 457 -13.98 -15.21 11.97
C SER A 457 -13.70 -16.13 10.79
N TYR A 458 -13.36 -17.38 11.08
CA TYR A 458 -13.17 -18.45 10.10
C TYR A 458 -14.28 -19.48 10.28
N LEU A 459 -15.01 -19.77 9.21
CA LEU A 459 -16.06 -20.78 9.21
C LEU A 459 -15.65 -21.93 8.30
N GLU A 460 -15.46 -23.11 8.87
CA GLU A 460 -14.93 -24.29 8.16
C GLU A 460 -15.89 -25.48 8.24
N CYS A 461 -16.00 -26.20 7.13
CA CYS A 461 -16.65 -27.49 6.98
C CYS A 461 -15.83 -28.32 5.98
N GLU A 462 -15.99 -29.64 5.98
CA GLU A 462 -15.12 -30.61 5.26
C GLU A 462 -14.69 -30.16 3.84
N ASP A 463 -15.58 -29.54 3.06
CA ASP A 463 -15.31 -29.11 1.68
C ASP A 463 -15.25 -27.59 1.47
N ASN A 464 -15.54 -26.76 2.48
CA ASN A 464 -15.74 -25.33 2.29
C ASN A 464 -15.21 -24.51 3.48
N TYR A 465 -14.62 -23.35 3.16
CA TYR A 465 -14.22 -22.36 4.15
C TYR A 465 -14.72 -20.96 3.78
N HIS A 466 -15.04 -20.16 4.80
CA HIS A 466 -15.42 -18.76 4.65
C HIS A 466 -14.67 -17.90 5.67
N TYR A 467 -14.05 -16.82 5.17
CA TYR A 467 -13.34 -15.84 5.99
C TYR A 467 -14.15 -14.56 6.15
N TYR A 468 -14.22 -14.05 7.37
CA TYR A 468 -14.89 -12.81 7.73
C TYR A 468 -13.94 -11.89 8.47
N PHE A 469 -13.80 -10.67 7.97
CA PHE A 469 -13.01 -9.63 8.58
C PHE A 469 -13.94 -8.74 9.42
N GLU A 470 -14.17 -9.17 10.67
CA GLU A 470 -15.19 -8.60 11.55
C GLU A 470 -14.89 -7.15 11.94
N TYR A 471 -13.61 -6.85 12.20
CA TYR A 471 -13.15 -5.56 12.64
C TYR A 471 -11.67 -5.38 12.34
N ALA A 472 -11.26 -4.19 11.94
CA ALA A 472 -9.88 -3.78 12.16
C ALA A 472 -9.73 -2.32 12.50
N TYR A 473 -8.60 -2.02 13.11
CA TYR A 473 -8.25 -0.68 13.50
C TYR A 473 -6.75 -0.46 13.33
N ASN A 474 -6.38 0.51 12.51
CA ASN A 474 -5.00 0.97 12.42
C ASN A 474 -4.76 1.98 13.55
N ILE A 475 -4.05 1.53 14.60
CA ILE A 475 -3.76 2.30 15.80
C ILE A 475 -2.85 3.48 15.50
N SER A 476 -1.89 3.28 14.61
CA SER A 476 -0.89 4.28 14.22
C SER A 476 -1.48 5.45 13.42
N LYS A 477 -2.62 5.23 12.75
CA LYS A 477 -3.30 6.26 11.93
C LYS A 477 -4.68 6.66 12.44
N ASP A 478 -5.12 6.11 13.57
CA ASP A 478 -6.46 6.33 14.17
C ASP A 478 -7.58 6.13 13.13
N LYS A 479 -7.62 4.93 12.54
CA LYS A 479 -8.62 4.60 11.51
C LYS A 479 -9.23 3.22 11.72
N GLU A 480 -10.56 3.20 11.80
CA GLU A 480 -11.39 2.01 11.90
C GLU A 480 -11.85 1.51 10.53
N TYR A 481 -11.89 0.20 10.36
CA TYR A 481 -12.36 -0.50 9.17
C TYR A 481 -13.37 -1.58 9.57
N ASN A 482 -14.46 -1.64 8.82
CA ASN A 482 -15.49 -2.66 8.95
C ASN A 482 -15.78 -3.19 7.54
N ASP A 483 -15.60 -4.49 7.32
CA ASP A 483 -15.82 -5.11 6.00
C ASP A 483 -16.98 -6.10 6.07
N ARG A 484 -16.69 -7.39 6.26
CA ARG A 484 -17.68 -8.47 6.23
C ARG A 484 -17.77 -9.17 7.57
N SER A 485 -18.99 -9.37 8.04
CA SER A 485 -19.26 -10.07 9.29
C SER A 485 -19.94 -11.42 9.07
N PHE A 486 -19.51 -12.43 9.83
CA PHE A 486 -20.17 -13.73 9.96
C PHE A 486 -21.63 -13.57 10.38
N ALA A 487 -22.02 -12.48 11.04
CA ALA A 487 -23.43 -12.19 11.37
C ALA A 487 -24.36 -12.26 10.14
N ASN A 488 -23.81 -11.96 8.96
CA ASN A 488 -24.50 -11.93 7.68
C ASN A 488 -24.33 -13.22 6.86
N TYR A 489 -23.68 -14.26 7.40
CA TYR A 489 -23.53 -15.53 6.70
C TYR A 489 -24.88 -16.13 6.30
N SER A 490 -24.93 -16.58 5.05
CA SER A 490 -26.06 -17.30 4.48
C SER A 490 -25.54 -18.40 3.57
N ASP A 491 -26.16 -19.57 3.67
CA ASP A 491 -25.97 -20.68 2.75
C ASP A 491 -27.34 -21.12 2.23
N VAL A 492 -27.38 -21.61 1.00
CA VAL A 492 -28.62 -22.00 0.34
C VAL A 492 -28.51 -23.45 -0.12
N GLN A 493 -29.21 -24.33 0.61
CA GLN A 493 -29.42 -25.72 0.21
C GLN A 493 -30.91 -26.07 0.25
N GLY A 494 -31.28 -27.14 -0.48
CA GLY A 494 -32.68 -27.59 -0.60
C GLY A 494 -33.46 -26.92 -1.74
N THR A 495 -32.83 -26.06 -2.54
CA THR A 495 -33.47 -25.46 -3.74
C THR A 495 -33.92 -26.54 -4.73
N ASN A 496 -33.12 -27.61 -4.91
CA ASN A 496 -33.49 -28.74 -5.76
C ASN A 496 -34.68 -29.53 -5.22
N ALA A 497 -34.76 -29.71 -3.89
CA ALA A 497 -35.91 -30.34 -3.26
C ALA A 497 -37.18 -29.48 -3.44
N TRP A 498 -37.06 -28.15 -3.30
CA TRP A 498 -38.16 -27.23 -3.56
C TRP A 498 -38.68 -27.34 -5.00
N TRP A 499 -37.78 -27.28 -6.00
CA TRP A 499 -38.16 -27.44 -7.40
C TRP A 499 -38.73 -28.82 -7.70
N GLY A 500 -38.12 -29.89 -7.18
CA GLY A 500 -38.57 -31.27 -7.38
C GLY A 500 -40.01 -31.49 -6.91
N TRP A 501 -40.37 -31.02 -5.72
CA TRP A 501 -41.73 -31.11 -5.21
C TRP A 501 -42.72 -30.26 -6.02
N ASN A 502 -42.36 -29.02 -6.40
CA ASN A 502 -43.25 -28.18 -7.22
C ASN A 502 -43.47 -28.76 -8.62
N ILE A 503 -42.44 -29.34 -9.24
CA ILE A 503 -42.55 -30.03 -10.53
C ILE A 503 -43.44 -31.27 -10.40
N LEU A 504 -43.31 -32.04 -9.30
CA LEU A 504 -44.14 -33.21 -9.08
C LEU A 504 -45.63 -32.86 -8.95
N PHE A 505 -45.98 -31.81 -8.20
CA PHE A 505 -47.36 -31.32 -8.15
C PHE A 505 -47.86 -30.82 -9.51
N PHE A 506 -47.00 -30.15 -10.28
CA PHE A 506 -47.35 -29.69 -11.62
C PHE A 506 -47.63 -30.86 -12.58
N ILE A 507 -46.77 -31.88 -12.60
CA ILE A 507 -46.95 -33.09 -13.42
C ILE A 507 -48.21 -33.85 -13.00
N ALA A 508 -48.46 -34.00 -11.69
CA ALA A 508 -49.67 -34.65 -11.17
C ALA A 508 -50.95 -33.89 -11.57
N GLY A 509 -50.91 -32.55 -11.55
CA GLY A 509 -52.01 -31.71 -12.04
C GLY A 509 -52.28 -31.91 -13.53
N ILE A 510 -51.23 -31.91 -14.36
CA ILE A 510 -51.33 -32.19 -15.80
C ILE A 510 -51.89 -33.59 -16.06
N ALA A 511 -51.38 -34.61 -15.35
CA ALA A 511 -51.85 -35.98 -15.49
C ALA A 511 -53.35 -36.08 -15.16
N GLY A 512 -53.81 -35.41 -14.09
CA GLY A 512 -55.22 -35.33 -13.70
C GLY A 512 -56.12 -34.71 -14.78
N VAL A 513 -55.63 -33.70 -15.50
CA VAL A 513 -56.33 -33.13 -16.67
C VAL A 513 -56.44 -34.16 -17.80
N PHE A 514 -55.35 -34.87 -18.13
CA PHE A 514 -55.36 -35.87 -19.21
C PHE A 514 -56.29 -37.05 -18.94
N VAL A 515 -56.46 -37.46 -17.68
CA VAL A 515 -57.35 -38.57 -17.29
C VAL A 515 -58.73 -38.13 -16.81
N ASN A 516 -59.08 -36.84 -16.94
CA ASN A 516 -60.34 -36.25 -16.46
C ASN A 516 -60.67 -36.58 -14.98
N LEU A 517 -59.66 -36.54 -14.11
CA LEU A 517 -59.83 -36.81 -12.68
C LEU A 517 -59.71 -35.51 -11.86
N GLU A 518 -60.85 -34.84 -11.63
CA GLU A 518 -60.93 -33.55 -10.92
C GLU A 518 -60.32 -33.57 -9.52
N VAL A 519 -60.43 -34.71 -8.83
CA VAL A 519 -59.87 -34.92 -7.49
C VAL A 519 -58.34 -34.79 -7.52
N LEU A 520 -57.67 -35.33 -8.54
CA LEU A 520 -56.21 -35.28 -8.67
C LEU A 520 -55.71 -33.86 -8.97
N ILE A 521 -56.46 -33.09 -9.77
CA ILE A 521 -56.17 -31.67 -10.04
C ILE A 521 -56.25 -30.87 -8.74
N SER A 522 -57.34 -31.03 -7.99
CA SER A 522 -57.58 -30.32 -6.73
C SER A 522 -56.51 -30.63 -5.68
N ILE A 523 -56.17 -31.91 -5.51
CA ILE A 523 -55.11 -32.35 -4.57
C ILE A 523 -53.75 -31.79 -4.98
N SER A 524 -53.43 -31.72 -6.27
CA SER A 524 -52.15 -31.21 -6.75
C SER A 524 -51.97 -29.71 -6.48
N ILE A 525 -53.02 -28.91 -6.72
CA ILE A 525 -53.02 -27.47 -6.45
C ILE A 525 -52.94 -27.20 -4.94
N ILE A 526 -53.80 -27.85 -4.15
CA ILE A 526 -53.80 -27.69 -2.69
C ILE A 526 -52.47 -28.17 -2.09
N GLY A 527 -51.94 -29.29 -2.57
CA GLY A 527 -50.64 -29.84 -2.18
C GLY A 527 -49.49 -28.87 -2.45
N ALA A 528 -49.46 -28.25 -3.63
CA ALA A 528 -48.46 -27.23 -3.97
C ALA A 528 -48.53 -26.00 -3.06
N ILE A 529 -49.74 -25.50 -2.78
CA ILE A 529 -49.94 -24.36 -1.88
C ILE A 529 -49.47 -24.70 -0.47
N LEU A 530 -49.95 -25.82 0.09
CA LEU A 530 -49.58 -26.26 1.44
C LEU A 530 -48.08 -26.52 1.58
N PHE A 531 -47.46 -27.13 0.58
CA PHE A 531 -46.01 -27.36 0.57
C PHE A 531 -45.23 -26.04 0.56
N ASN A 532 -45.63 -25.05 -0.23
CA ASN A 532 -44.96 -23.74 -0.27
C ASN A 532 -45.15 -22.96 1.04
N VAL A 533 -46.34 -23.03 1.65
CA VAL A 533 -46.58 -22.45 2.99
C VAL A 533 -45.70 -23.14 4.03
N PHE A 534 -45.62 -24.47 4.01
CA PHE A 534 -44.73 -25.24 4.90
C PHE A 534 -43.26 -24.85 4.71
N ALA A 535 -42.78 -24.79 3.47
CA ALA A 535 -41.40 -24.41 3.14
C ALA A 535 -41.09 -22.97 3.60
N LEU A 536 -42.03 -22.04 3.42
CA LEU A 536 -41.90 -20.65 3.89
C LEU A 536 -41.81 -20.58 5.41
N CYS A 537 -42.71 -21.26 6.13
CA CYS A 537 -42.68 -21.33 7.60
C CYS A 537 -41.34 -21.89 8.09
N LYS A 538 -40.88 -23.01 7.52
CA LYS A 538 -39.58 -23.61 7.85
C LYS A 538 -38.41 -22.67 7.55
N ARG A 539 -38.45 -21.93 6.44
CA ARG A 539 -37.44 -20.94 6.08
C ARG A 539 -37.37 -19.81 7.11
N ILE A 540 -38.52 -19.28 7.54
CA ILE A 540 -38.58 -18.22 8.56
C ILE A 540 -38.00 -18.72 9.89
N THR A 541 -38.44 -19.89 10.36
CA THR A 541 -37.94 -20.47 11.62
C THR A 541 -36.43 -20.73 11.56
N SER A 542 -35.94 -21.30 10.46
CA SER A 542 -34.51 -21.60 10.29
C SER A 542 -33.68 -20.32 10.21
N SER A 543 -34.15 -19.31 9.48
CA SER A 543 -33.51 -17.99 9.41
C SER A 543 -33.39 -17.33 10.79
N PHE A 544 -34.45 -17.39 11.61
CA PHE A 544 -34.42 -16.85 12.96
C PHE A 544 -33.43 -17.59 13.86
N LYS A 545 -33.42 -18.94 13.83
CA LYS A 545 -32.46 -19.76 14.57
C LYS A 545 -31.03 -19.45 14.18
N ASN A 546 -30.75 -19.43 12.87
CA ASN A 546 -29.43 -19.13 12.34
C ASN A 546 -28.97 -17.72 12.78
N LYS A 547 -29.82 -16.70 12.62
CA LYS A 547 -29.50 -15.32 13.04
C LYS A 547 -29.21 -15.22 14.53
N ARG A 548 -29.99 -15.90 15.38
CA ARG A 548 -29.79 -15.91 16.83
C ARG A 548 -28.45 -16.57 17.19
N GLN A 549 -28.16 -17.74 16.63
CA GLN A 549 -26.91 -18.46 16.91
C GLN A 549 -25.69 -17.65 16.48
N ARG A 550 -25.69 -17.07 15.27
CA ARG A 550 -24.55 -16.24 14.80
C ARG A 550 -24.29 -15.04 15.70
N LYS A 551 -25.33 -14.35 16.17
CA LYS A 551 -25.19 -13.25 17.14
C LYS A 551 -24.64 -13.72 18.49
N THR A 552 -25.09 -14.88 18.98
CA THR A 552 -24.59 -15.44 20.23
C THR A 552 -23.11 -15.81 20.13
N LEU A 553 -22.70 -16.43 19.03
CA LEU A 553 -21.33 -16.85 18.79
C LEU A 553 -20.36 -15.67 18.60
N LEU A 554 -20.80 -14.56 18.00
CA LEU A 554 -19.97 -13.36 17.83
C LEU A 554 -19.89 -12.48 19.08
N LYS A 555 -20.78 -12.66 20.05
CA LYS A 555 -20.88 -11.77 21.22
C LYS A 555 -19.56 -11.68 22.01
N PRO A 556 -18.84 -12.78 22.30
CA PRO A 556 -17.55 -12.71 23.00
C PRO A 556 -16.51 -11.89 22.23
N LEU A 557 -16.42 -12.06 20.91
CA LEU A 557 -15.50 -11.29 20.07
C LEU A 557 -15.83 -9.78 20.10
N GLN A 558 -17.13 -9.44 20.04
CA GLN A 558 -17.59 -8.05 20.14
C GLN A 558 -17.29 -7.40 21.50
N VAL A 559 -17.29 -8.20 22.58
CA VAL A 559 -16.86 -7.73 23.91
C VAL A 559 -15.37 -7.40 23.89
N ARG A 560 -14.52 -8.25 23.31
CA ARG A 560 -13.08 -7.96 23.15
C ARG A 560 -12.80 -6.70 22.35
N VAL A 561 -13.53 -6.50 21.25
CA VAL A 561 -13.41 -5.26 20.46
C VAL A 561 -13.81 -4.03 21.29
N SER A 562 -14.84 -4.13 22.13
CA SER A 562 -15.25 -3.04 23.02
C SER A 562 -14.18 -2.74 24.09
N GLU A 563 -13.64 -3.77 24.76
CA GLU A 563 -12.55 -3.64 25.74
C GLU A 563 -11.28 -3.01 25.12
N PHE A 564 -10.97 -3.37 23.88
CA PHE A 564 -9.91 -2.73 23.11
C PHE A 564 -10.17 -1.23 22.90
N LYS A 565 -11.38 -0.87 22.45
CA LYS A 565 -11.75 0.54 22.21
C LYS A 565 -11.64 1.37 23.49
N ASP A 566 -12.03 0.84 24.63
CA ASP A 566 -11.95 1.51 25.93
C ASP A 566 -10.49 1.71 26.39
N SER A 567 -9.58 0.80 26.03
CA SER A 567 -8.16 0.84 26.42
C SER A 567 -7.23 1.49 25.39
N LEU A 568 -7.77 1.93 24.24
CA LEU A 568 -7.00 2.41 23.09
C LEU A 568 -5.99 3.52 23.42
N GLN A 569 -6.39 4.53 24.20
CA GLN A 569 -5.50 5.65 24.54
C GLN A 569 -4.29 5.22 25.37
N GLN A 570 -4.48 4.25 26.27
CA GLN A 570 -3.39 3.69 27.08
C GLN A 570 -2.47 2.83 26.20
N LEU A 571 -3.06 2.02 25.32
CA LEU A 571 -2.32 1.18 24.40
C LEU A 571 -1.46 2.01 23.44
N GLN A 572 -1.98 3.10 22.87
CA GLN A 572 -1.21 4.02 22.01
C GLN A 572 0.06 4.53 22.70
N LYS A 573 -0.01 4.88 23.99
CA LYS A 573 1.17 5.32 24.75
C LYS A 573 2.20 4.21 24.90
N GLN A 574 1.77 2.97 25.13
CA GLN A 574 2.66 1.82 25.24
C GLN A 574 3.29 1.45 23.89
N LEU A 575 2.50 1.47 22.82
CA LEU A 575 2.98 1.14 21.46
C LEU A 575 3.95 2.19 20.92
N ASN A 576 3.81 3.46 21.28
CA ASN A 576 4.77 4.52 20.91
C ASN A 576 6.17 4.29 21.49
N VAL A 577 6.31 3.50 22.56
CA VAL A 577 7.62 3.12 23.12
C VAL A 577 8.22 1.92 22.37
N LEU A 578 7.36 1.08 21.76
CA LEU A 578 7.77 -0.09 20.99
C LEU A 578 8.06 0.24 19.51
N GLY A 579 7.27 1.16 18.95
CA GLY A 579 7.37 1.66 17.59
C GLY A 579 8.51 2.65 17.43
#